data_AF-A0A2V5TW88-F1
#
_entry.id   AF-A0A2V5TW88-F1
#
_cell.length_a   1.000
_cell.length_b   1.000
_cell.length_c   1.000
_cell.angle_alpha   90.00
_cell.angle_beta   90.00
_cell.angle_gamma   90.00
#
_symmetry.space_group_name_H-M   'P 1'
#
loop_
_entity.id
_entity.type
_entity.pdbx_description
1 polymer ?
#
loop_
_entity_poly.entity_id
_entity_poly.type
_entity_poly.pdbx_seq_one_letter_code
_entity_poly.pdbx_strand_id
1 'polypeptide(L)' 'MKTPIKVAVTGAAGQIGYALLFRIASGQMFGPDQPLRLHLIEIPAILGALEGVVMELDDCAFPLLESVIPTADLDEG' A
#
# COMPACT_ATOMS: atom_id res chain seq x y z
N MET A 1 -12.55 9.33 -14.58
CA MET A 1 -11.89 8.42 -13.62
C MET A 1 -12.48 8.68 -12.25
N LYS A 2 -12.71 7.64 -11.45
CA LYS A 2 -13.22 7.81 -10.07
C LYS A 2 -12.19 8.54 -9.22
N THR A 3 -12.65 9.26 -8.20
CA THR A 3 -11.73 9.90 -7.24
C THR A 3 -10.94 8.83 -6.49
N PRO A 4 -9.61 8.95 -6.40
CA PRO A 4 -8.78 7.99 -5.68
C PRO A 4 -9.13 7.91 -4.20
N ILE A 5 -9.16 6.70 -3.66
CA ILE A 5 -9.36 6.46 -2.23
C ILE A 5 -8.02 6.30 -1.51
N LYS A 6 -7.94 6.82 -0.28
CA LYS A 6 -6.81 6.59 0.63
C LYS A 6 -7.06 5.34 1.45
N VAL A 7 -6.11 4.41 1.45
CA VAL A 7 -6.18 3.16 2.22
C VAL A 7 -4.95 3.05 3.12
N ALA A 8 -5.17 3.14 4.42
CA ALA A 8 -4.14 2.95 5.43
C ALA A 8 -4.05 1.48 5.85
N VAL A 9 -2.84 0.92 5.89
CA VAL A 9 -2.57 -0.46 6.32
C VAL A 9 -1.44 -0.43 7.33
N THR A 10 -1.73 -0.84 8.57
CA THR A 10 -0.72 -1.02 9.62
C THR A 10 -0.14 -2.43 9.57
N GLY A 11 1.07 -2.61 10.09
CA GLY A 11 1.76 -3.91 10.02
C GLY A 11 2.02 -4.32 8.56
N ALA A 12 2.24 -3.32 7.69
CA ALA A 12 2.23 -3.49 6.24
C ALA A 12 3.36 -4.38 5.72
N ALA A 13 4.49 -4.46 6.43
CA ALA A 13 5.59 -5.36 6.10
C ALA A 13 5.43 -6.76 6.74
N GLY A 14 4.41 -6.97 7.58
CA GLY A 14 4.07 -8.28 8.11
C GLY A 14 3.46 -9.22 7.05
N GLN A 15 3.41 -10.51 7.35
CA GLN A 15 2.95 -11.53 6.39
C GLN A 15 1.52 -11.30 5.87
N ILE A 16 0.62 -10.82 6.73
CA ILE A 16 -0.77 -10.51 6.33
C ILE A 16 -0.78 -9.27 5.42
N GLY A 17 -0.04 -8.22 5.79
CA GLY A 17 0.11 -7.02 4.97
C GLY A 17 0.61 -7.38 3.59
N TYR A 18 1.72 -8.12 3.52
CA TYR A 18 2.30 -8.61 2.28
C TYR A 18 1.29 -9.37 1.40
N ALA A 19 0.52 -10.31 1.95
CA ALA A 19 -0.49 -11.03 1.18
C ALA A 19 -1.68 -10.16 0.74
N LEU A 20 -1.97 -9.07 1.45
CA LEU A 20 -3.12 -8.21 1.23
C LEU A 20 -2.84 -7.08 0.23
N LEU A 21 -1.68 -6.43 0.30
CA LEU A 21 -1.40 -5.18 -0.41
C LEU A 21 -1.51 -5.32 -1.94
N PHE A 22 -0.97 -6.39 -2.52
CA PHE A 22 -1.08 -6.65 -3.96
C PHE A 22 -2.53 -6.91 -4.41
N ARG A 23 -3.38 -7.45 -3.53
CA ARG A 23 -4.81 -7.66 -3.81
C ARG A 23 -5.58 -6.35 -3.78
N ILE A 24 -5.22 -5.45 -2.86
CA ILE A 24 -5.76 -4.09 -2.83
C ILE A 24 -5.34 -3.35 -4.10
N ALA A 25 -4.03 -3.29 -4.39
CA ALA A 25 -3.48 -2.56 -5.53
C ALA A 25 -3.97 -3.06 -6.91
N SER A 26 -4.26 -4.36 -7.03
CA SER A 26 -4.87 -4.95 -8.24
C SER A 26 -6.38 -4.69 -8.40
N GLY A 27 -7.02 -4.04 -7.42
CA GLY A 27 -8.44 -3.71 -7.46
C GLY A 27 -9.38 -4.83 -6.99
N GLN A 28 -8.88 -5.94 -6.42
CA GLN A 28 -9.74 -7.03 -5.95
C GLN A 28 -10.64 -6.64 -4.78
N MET A 29 -10.26 -5.60 -4.02
CA MET A 29 -11.03 -5.14 -2.86
C MET A 29 -12.11 -4.12 -3.21
N PHE A 30 -11.81 -3.18 -4.11
CA PHE A 30 -12.69 -2.03 -4.40
C PHE A 30 -13.23 -1.98 -5.84
N GLY A 31 -12.84 -2.94 -6.67
CA GLY A 31 -13.25 -3.06 -8.07
C GLY A 31 -12.17 -2.59 -9.06
N PRO A 32 -12.29 -2.98 -10.34
CA PRO A 32 -11.27 -2.79 -11.37
C PRO A 32 -11.16 -1.35 -11.89
N ASP A 33 -12.00 -0.43 -11.41
CA ASP A 33 -12.11 0.96 -11.89
C ASP A 33 -11.90 2.01 -10.79
N GLN A 34 -11.50 1.58 -9.59
CA GLN A 34 -11.28 2.45 -8.43
C GLN A 34 -9.77 2.66 -8.21
N PRO A 35 -9.21 3.84 -8.57
CA PRO A 35 -7.83 4.16 -8.23
C PRO A 35 -7.67 4.36 -6.71
N LEU A 36 -6.46 4.14 -6.21
CA LEU A 36 -6.16 4.18 -4.78
C LEU A 36 -4.74 4.65 -4.48
N ARG A 37 -4.56 5.09 -3.23
CA ARG A 37 -3.29 5.48 -2.63
C ARG A 37 -3.08 4.66 -1.37
N LEU A 38 -1.95 3.96 -1.30
CA LEU A 38 -1.61 3.15 -0.14
C LEU A 38 -0.79 3.98 0.84
N HIS A 39 -1.22 3.97 2.10
CA HIS A 39 -0.43 4.48 3.21
C HIS A 39 -0.04 3.28 4.07
N LEU A 40 1.25 2.96 4.08
CA LEU A 40 1.80 1.76 4.68
C LEU A 40 2.52 2.14 5.96
N ILE A 41 2.01 1.61 7.08
CA ILE A 41 2.45 2.03 8.41
C ILE A 41 3.15 0.85 9.09
N GLU A 42 4.36 1.09 9.55
CA GLU A 42 5.14 0.14 10.35
C GLU A 42 5.87 0.82 11.51
N ILE A 43 6.36 0.02 12.45
CA ILE A 43 7.26 0.55 13.48
C ILE A 43 8.63 0.92 12.87
N PRO A 44 9.38 1.88 13.45
CA PRO A 44 10.66 2.34 12.90
C PRO A 44 11.66 1.22 12.59
N ALA A 45 11.69 0.16 13.40
CA ALA A 45 12.59 -0.98 13.22
C ALA A 45 12.31 -1.81 11.96
N ILE A 46 11.14 -1.66 11.34
CA ILE A 46 10.67 -2.45 10.20
C ILE A 46 10.65 -1.63 8.89
N LEU A 47 10.98 -0.33 8.94
CA LEU A 47 10.95 0.54 7.76
C LEU A 47 11.80 0.03 6.59
N GLY A 48 12.97 -0.58 6.86
CA GLY A 48 13.78 -1.18 5.80
C GLY A 48 13.12 -2.36 5.09
N ALA A 49 12.31 -3.16 5.80
CA ALA A 49 11.51 -4.22 5.17
C ALA A 49 10.31 -3.62 4.42
N LEU A 50 9.70 -2.56 4.98
CA LEU A 50 8.61 -1.85 4.33
C LEU A 50 9.04 -1.22 3.00
N GLU A 51 10.24 -0.63 2.92
CA GLU A 51 10.83 -0.15 1.67
C GLU A 51 10.92 -1.26 0.61
N GLY A 52 11.26 -2.49 1.02
CA GLY A 52 11.20 -3.68 0.17
C GLY A 52 9.81 -3.91 -0.44
N VAL A 53 8.77 -3.83 0.39
CA VAL A 53 7.39 -3.98 -0.07
C VAL A 53 6.98 -2.86 -1.03
N VAL A 54 7.43 -1.62 -0.81
CA VAL A 54 7.18 -0.51 -1.74
C VAL A 54 7.83 -0.79 -3.10
N MET A 55 9.08 -1.24 -3.13
CA MET A 55 9.77 -1.60 -4.38
C MET A 55 8.99 -2.68 -5.16
N GLU A 56 8.49 -3.71 -4.48
CA GLU A 56 7.71 -4.77 -5.13
C GLU A 56 6.35 -4.27 -5.67
N LEU A 57 5.70 -3.34 -4.97
CA LEU A 57 4.46 -2.71 -5.44
C LEU A 57 4.70 -1.84 -6.69
N ASP A 58 5.82 -1.10 -6.72
CA ASP A 58 6.22 -0.30 -7.87
C ASP A 58 6.52 -1.19 -9.09
N ASP A 59 7.26 -2.29 -8.89
CA ASP A 59 7.59 -3.27 -9.94
C ASP A 59 6.35 -3.95 -10.56
N CYS A 60 5.25 -4.06 -9.81
CA CYS A 60 4.00 -4.60 -10.32
C CYS A 60 3.29 -3.67 -11.33
N ALA A 61 3.66 -2.37 -11.37
CA ALA A 61 3.08 -1.37 -12.27
C ALA A 61 1.53 -1.38 -12.28
N PHE A 62 0.91 -1.51 -11.11
CA PHE A 62 -0.54 -1.59 -10.99
C PHE A 62 -1.20 -0.30 -11.50
N PRO A 63 -2.10 -0.37 -12.51
CA PRO A 63 -2.68 0.83 -13.12
C PRO A 63 -3.63 1.60 -12.19
N LEU A 64 -4.10 0.96 -11.11
CA LEU A 64 -4.99 1.58 -10.11
C LEU A 64 -4.22 2.19 -8.94
N LEU A 65 -2.93 1.88 -8.77
CA LEU A 65 -2.12 2.36 -7.66
C LEU A 65 -1.46 3.68 -8.05
N GLU A 66 -1.95 4.80 -7.52
CA GLU A 66 -1.41 6.12 -7.86
C GLU A 66 -0.16 6.49 -7.05
N SER A 67 -0.09 6.04 -5.79
CA SER A 67 1.03 6.35 -4.90
C SER A 67 1.08 5.38 -3.72
N VAL A 68 2.28 5.19 -3.18
CA VAL A 68 2.56 4.47 -1.94
C VAL A 68 3.32 5.40 -0.99
N ILE A 69 2.84 5.54 0.24
CA ILE A 69 3.46 6.35 1.29
C ILE A 69 3.85 5.41 2.43
N PRO A 70 5.13 5.01 2.54
CA PRO A 70 5.64 4.32 3.71
C PRO A 70 5.88 5.33 4.84
N THR A 71 5.44 5.03 6.06
CA THR A 71 5.71 5.87 7.24
C THR A 71 5.72 5.04 8.53
N ALA A 72 6.31 5.62 9.58
CA ALA A 72 6.16 5.15 10.96
C ALA A 72 5.29 6.07 11.81
N ASP A 73 4.77 7.16 11.24
CA ASP A 73 3.89 8.11 11.90
C ASP A 73 2.42 7.79 11.57
N LEU A 74 1.60 7.60 12.61
CA LEU A 74 0.18 7.35 12.46
C LEU A 74 -0.60 8.57 11.95
N ASP A 75 -0.11 9.78 12.18
CA ASP A 75 -0.74 11.02 11.74
C ASP A 75 -0.47 11.30 10.24
N GLU A 76 0.62 10.75 9.69
CA GLU A 76 0.92 10.79 8.25
C GLU A 76 0.23 9.65 7.47
N GLY A 77 0.03 8.52 8.14
CA GLY A 77 -0.62 7.30 7.65
C GLY A 77 -2.06 7.48 7.18
#